data_AF-A0A4R7SWV8-F1
#
_entry.id   AF-A0A4R7SWV8-F1
#
_cell.length_a   1.000
_cell.length_b   1.000
_cell.length_c   1.000
_cell.angle_alpha   90.00
_cell.angle_beta   90.00
_cell.angle_gamma   90.00
#
_symmetry.space_group_name_H-M   'P 1'
#
loop_
_entity.id
_entity.type
_entity.pdbx_description
1 polymer ?
#
loop_
_entity_poly.entity_id
_entity_poly.type
_entity_poly.pdbx_seq_one_letter_code
_entity_poly.pdbx_strand_id
1 'polypeptide(L)'
;MKRVVDLKVLYFGTPVVLVSSRNPDGSTNLGPMSSAWWLDRSAMLGMSSSSQTVRNLVERPECVLNLVEPAMVAALDRIALLTGSETMSAAKRGRGYRYEPDKFAAGGLTREPGGAVGLDAVAESPITLEGRIVAIHGIGGSDSNLRALEMAVERVNVREDLLLEQHENHIDPLRWDPLIMKFTEYFGGGRPAYPSSLARGWDMPPLQVLAD
;
A
#
# COMPACT_ATOMS: atom_id res chain seq x y z
N MET A 1 -30.38 1.58 16.36
CA MET A 1 -31.18 0.89 15.32
C MET A 1 -30.35 0.84 14.03
N LYS A 2 -30.38 -0.28 13.28
CA LYS A 2 -29.68 -0.46 11.98
C LYS A 2 -30.69 -0.41 10.83
N ARG A 3 -30.26 -0.05 9.61
CA ARG A 3 -31.08 -0.05 8.38
C ARG A 3 -30.34 -0.76 7.24
N VAL A 4 -31.08 -1.47 6.39
CA VAL A 4 -30.57 -2.07 5.16
C VAL A 4 -30.30 -0.97 4.13
N VAL A 5 -29.08 -0.91 3.59
CA VAL A 5 -28.65 0.06 2.57
C VAL A 5 -27.75 -0.63 1.55
N ASP A 6 -27.75 -0.13 0.32
CA ASP A 6 -26.78 -0.51 -0.71
C ASP A 6 -25.71 0.59 -0.80
N LEU A 7 -24.46 0.25 -0.44
CA LEU A 7 -23.36 1.21 -0.34
C LEU A 7 -22.62 1.31 -1.68
N LYS A 8 -22.29 2.54 -2.09
CA LYS A 8 -21.53 2.80 -3.31
C LYS A 8 -20.14 2.15 -3.32
N VAL A 9 -19.50 2.08 -2.15
CA VAL A 9 -18.20 1.43 -1.94
C VAL A 9 -18.17 0.81 -0.54
N LEU A 10 -17.41 -0.28 -0.38
CA LEU A 10 -17.25 -1.01 0.88
C LEU A 10 -15.87 -0.75 1.51
N TYR A 11 -15.42 0.50 1.48
CA TYR A 11 -14.11 0.90 2.00
C TYR A 11 -14.21 1.22 3.50
N PHE A 12 -14.31 0.18 4.32
CA PHE A 12 -14.50 0.32 5.77
C PHE A 12 -13.23 0.74 6.54
N GLY A 13 -12.07 0.77 5.89
CA GLY A 13 -10.80 1.13 6.51
C GLY A 13 -9.71 0.13 6.18
N THR A 14 -8.80 0.52 5.31
CA THR A 14 -7.64 -0.27 4.89
C THR A 14 -6.44 0.65 4.70
N PRO A 15 -5.21 0.16 4.92
CA PRO A 15 -4.02 0.97 4.71
C PRO A 15 -3.85 1.29 3.23
N VAL A 16 -3.35 2.49 2.96
CA VAL A 16 -2.90 2.92 1.64
C VAL A 16 -1.45 2.49 1.45
N VAL A 17 -1.16 1.92 0.29
CA VAL A 17 0.16 1.42 -0.11
C VAL A 17 0.46 1.92 -1.51
N LEU A 18 1.71 2.32 -1.75
CA LEU A 18 2.23 2.54 -3.10
C LEU A 18 2.99 1.30 -3.56
N VAL A 19 2.60 0.72 -4.68
CA VAL A 19 3.19 -0.50 -5.23
C VAL A 19 4.15 -0.16 -6.36
N SER A 20 5.44 -0.43 -6.17
CA SER A 20 6.45 -0.40 -7.22
C SER A 20 6.42 -1.70 -8.01
N SER A 21 6.47 -1.62 -9.34
CA SER A 21 6.44 -2.78 -10.25
C SER A 21 7.22 -2.49 -11.54
N ARG A 22 7.71 -3.53 -12.23
CA ARG A 22 8.56 -3.37 -13.42
C ARG A 22 7.74 -3.22 -14.71
N ASN A 23 7.90 -2.09 -15.40
CA ASN A 23 7.37 -1.89 -16.74
C ASN A 23 8.12 -2.74 -17.79
N PRO A 24 7.55 -2.96 -19.00
CA PRO A 24 8.22 -3.69 -20.08
C PRO A 24 9.56 -3.10 -20.52
N ASP A 25 9.72 -1.77 -20.41
CA ASP A 25 10.97 -1.05 -20.74
C ASP A 25 12.02 -1.08 -19.62
N GLY A 26 11.73 -1.78 -18.51
CA GLY A 26 12.59 -1.90 -17.34
C GLY A 26 12.42 -0.81 -16.29
N SER A 27 11.72 0.29 -16.60
CA SER A 27 11.45 1.37 -15.65
C SER A 27 10.51 0.92 -14.51
N THR A 28 10.57 1.62 -13.37
CA THR A 28 9.65 1.37 -12.25
C THR A 28 8.37 2.18 -12.39
N ASN A 29 7.22 1.49 -12.49
CA ASN A 29 5.87 2.05 -12.32
C ASN A 29 5.48 2.07 -10.85
N LEU A 30 4.76 3.12 -10.44
CA LEU A 30 4.22 3.30 -9.10
C LEU A 30 2.67 3.25 -9.15
N GLY A 31 2.03 2.47 -8.30
CA GLY A 31 0.57 2.36 -8.27
C GLY A 31 0.00 2.56 -6.87
N PRO A 32 -0.88 3.56 -6.64
CA PRO A 32 -1.61 3.66 -5.38
C PRO A 32 -2.65 2.54 -5.26
N MET A 33 -2.75 1.96 -4.08
CA MET A 33 -3.68 0.88 -3.73
C MET A 33 -4.15 1.04 -2.28
N SER A 34 -5.38 0.65 -1.98
CA SER A 34 -5.95 0.72 -0.62
C SER A 34 -6.67 -0.58 -0.23
N SER A 35 -6.08 -1.71 -0.56
CA SER A 35 -6.69 -3.04 -0.45
C SER A 35 -5.61 -4.07 -0.13
N ALA A 36 -4.81 -3.76 0.90
CA ALA A 36 -3.76 -4.60 1.44
C ALA A 36 -4.14 -5.16 2.82
N TRP A 37 -3.73 -6.39 3.09
CA TRP A 37 -3.68 -6.99 4.42
C TRP A 37 -2.55 -8.01 4.50
N TRP A 38 -2.13 -8.38 5.71
CA TRP A 38 -0.99 -9.26 5.94
C TRP A 38 -1.35 -10.41 6.89
N LEU A 39 -0.76 -11.57 6.64
CA LEU A 39 -0.72 -12.71 7.55
C LEU A 39 0.69 -13.30 7.51
N ASP A 40 1.36 -13.33 8.66
CA ASP A 40 2.78 -13.69 8.75
C ASP A 40 3.62 -12.90 7.73
N ARG A 41 4.38 -13.58 6.85
CA ARG A 41 5.17 -12.95 5.80
C ARG A 41 4.47 -12.87 4.45
N SER A 42 3.16 -13.09 4.39
CA SER A 42 2.36 -12.93 3.17
C SER A 42 1.56 -11.63 3.22
N ALA A 43 1.63 -10.85 2.14
CA ALA A 43 0.75 -9.71 1.89
C ALA A 43 -0.25 -10.06 0.80
N MET A 44 -1.53 -9.74 0.99
CA MET A 44 -2.57 -9.93 -0.02
C MET A 44 -3.02 -8.58 -0.58
N LEU A 45 -2.98 -8.45 -1.91
CA LEU A 45 -3.20 -7.20 -2.62
C LEU A 45 -4.40 -7.33 -3.55
N GLY A 46 -5.46 -6.56 -3.29
CA GLY A 46 -6.66 -6.55 -4.13
C GLY A 46 -6.59 -5.48 -5.23
N MET A 47 -6.51 -5.86 -6.49
CA MET A 47 -6.41 -4.89 -7.60
C MET A 47 -7.17 -5.34 -8.85
N SER A 48 -7.47 -4.39 -9.74
CA SER A 48 -8.01 -4.73 -11.06
C SER A 48 -6.89 -5.18 -12.00
N SER A 49 -7.10 -6.28 -12.74
CA SER A 49 -6.26 -6.76 -13.83
C SER A 49 -6.13 -5.75 -14.98
N SER A 50 -7.00 -4.74 -15.03
CA SER A 50 -6.88 -3.63 -15.97
C SER A 50 -5.80 -2.60 -15.59
N SER A 51 -5.24 -2.66 -14.38
CA SER A 51 -4.20 -1.74 -13.93
C SER A 51 -2.83 -2.08 -14.54
N GLN A 52 -2.00 -1.06 -14.75
CA GLN A 52 -0.61 -1.26 -15.19
C GLN A 52 0.17 -2.10 -14.17
N THR A 53 -0.05 -1.85 -12.88
CA THR A 53 0.60 -2.60 -11.78
C THR A 53 0.31 -4.09 -11.89
N VAL A 54 -0.95 -4.53 -12.04
CA VAL A 54 -1.24 -5.97 -12.14
C VAL A 54 -0.68 -6.57 -13.44
N ARG A 55 -0.72 -5.85 -14.57
CA ARG A 55 -0.10 -6.32 -15.82
C ARG A 55 1.41 -6.53 -15.66
N ASN A 56 2.09 -5.62 -14.95
CA ASN A 56 3.50 -5.77 -14.64
C ASN A 56 3.73 -7.03 -13.77
N LEU A 57 2.96 -7.19 -12.69
CA LEU A 57 3.14 -8.26 -11.71
C LEU A 57 2.79 -9.66 -12.20
N VAL A 58 1.96 -9.78 -13.25
CA VAL A 58 1.70 -11.07 -13.90
C VAL A 58 2.95 -11.59 -14.63
N GLU A 59 3.71 -10.69 -15.24
CA GLU A 59 4.85 -11.04 -16.09
C GLU A 59 6.20 -10.93 -15.37
N ARG A 60 6.28 -10.02 -14.39
CA ARG A 60 7.48 -9.63 -13.62
C ARG A 60 7.04 -9.53 -12.16
N PRO A 61 7.11 -10.64 -11.40
CA PRO A 61 6.42 -10.77 -10.12
C PRO A 61 7.06 -9.95 -9.00
N GLU A 62 8.26 -9.41 -9.20
CA GLU A 62 8.95 -8.56 -8.24
C GLU A 62 8.18 -7.27 -7.94
N CYS A 63 8.10 -6.91 -6.66
CA CYS A 63 7.47 -5.67 -6.24
C CYS A 63 8.06 -5.11 -4.94
N VAL A 64 7.81 -3.82 -4.74
CA VAL A 64 8.02 -3.13 -3.45
C VAL A 64 6.70 -2.54 -3.00
N LEU A 65 6.30 -2.82 -1.77
CA LEU A 65 5.19 -2.15 -1.10
C LEU A 65 5.77 -1.03 -0.25
N ASN A 66 5.47 0.21 -0.60
CA ASN A 66 5.87 1.39 0.15
C ASN A 66 4.66 1.82 1.00
N LEU A 67 4.76 1.65 2.33
CA LEU A 67 3.69 2.03 3.24
C LEU A 67 3.60 3.56 3.33
N VAL A 68 2.38 4.06 3.37
CA VAL A 68 2.12 5.50 3.28
C VAL A 68 1.79 6.04 4.67
N GLU A 69 2.55 7.04 5.12
CA GLU A 69 2.22 7.84 6.31
C GLU A 69 1.47 9.14 5.95
N PRO A 70 0.76 9.81 6.89
CA PRO A 70 0.01 11.02 6.61
C PRO A 70 0.78 12.13 5.90
N ALA A 71 2.07 12.28 6.19
CA ALA A 71 2.92 13.30 5.55
C ALA A 71 2.99 13.15 4.02
N MET A 72 2.75 11.94 3.49
CA MET A 72 2.80 11.64 2.05
C MET A 72 1.48 11.90 1.32
N VAL A 73 0.39 12.27 2.01
CA VAL A 73 -0.97 12.30 1.44
C VAL A 73 -1.09 13.22 0.21
N ALA A 74 -0.43 14.38 0.21
CA ALA A 74 -0.48 15.31 -0.91
C ALA A 74 0.22 14.76 -2.16
N ALA A 75 1.30 14.00 -1.99
CA ALA A 75 2.00 13.34 -3.09
C ALA A 75 1.20 12.16 -3.66
N LEU A 76 0.60 11.37 -2.76
CA LEU A 76 -0.33 10.29 -3.11
C LEU A 76 -1.53 10.81 -3.92
N ASP A 77 -2.19 11.88 -3.46
CA ASP A 77 -3.41 12.40 -4.09
C ASP A 77 -3.13 12.91 -5.51
N ARG A 78 -1.97 13.56 -5.74
CA ARG A 78 -1.52 13.98 -7.08
C ARG A 78 -1.50 12.84 -8.10
N ILE A 79 -1.26 11.60 -7.66
CA ILE A 79 -1.16 10.42 -8.54
C ILE A 79 -2.37 9.49 -8.50
N ALA A 80 -3.36 9.75 -7.62
CA ALA A 80 -4.49 8.86 -7.37
C ALA A 80 -5.35 8.61 -8.62
N LEU A 81 -5.49 9.61 -9.49
CA LEU A 81 -6.20 9.54 -10.77
C LEU A 81 -5.26 9.46 -11.98
N LEU A 82 -4.05 8.92 -11.79
CA LEU A 82 -3.10 8.68 -12.87
C LEU A 82 -2.98 7.19 -13.21
N THR A 83 -2.60 6.87 -14.45
CA THR A 83 -2.38 5.49 -14.88
C THR A 83 -1.22 5.41 -15.86
N GLY A 84 -0.33 4.43 -15.67
CA GLY A 84 0.75 4.13 -16.63
C GLY A 84 0.29 3.30 -17.83
N SER A 85 -1.02 3.20 -18.06
CA SER A 85 -1.61 2.45 -19.18
C SER A 85 -2.26 3.43 -20.13
N GLU A 86 -1.75 3.52 -21.36
CA GLU A 86 -2.32 4.36 -22.41
C GLU A 86 -3.76 3.93 -22.75
N THR A 87 -4.01 2.62 -22.69
CA THR A 87 -5.34 2.06 -22.88
C THR A 87 -6.17 2.21 -21.60
N MET A 88 -7.24 2.99 -21.68
CA MET A 88 -8.20 3.19 -20.60
C MET A 88 -9.62 2.85 -21.05
N SER A 89 -10.43 2.28 -20.15
CA SER A 89 -11.86 2.12 -20.39
C SER A 89 -12.58 3.47 -20.33
N ALA A 90 -13.75 3.56 -20.96
CA ALA A 90 -14.60 4.75 -20.88
C ALA A 90 -14.96 5.10 -19.43
N ALA A 91 -15.24 4.09 -18.60
CA ALA A 91 -15.52 4.28 -17.17
C ALA A 91 -14.31 4.87 -16.41
N LYS A 92 -13.08 4.44 -16.73
CA LYS A 92 -11.87 4.99 -16.10
C LYS A 92 -11.65 6.44 -16.51
N ARG A 93 -11.81 6.78 -17.79
CA ARG A 93 -11.77 8.17 -18.28
C ARG A 93 -12.86 9.03 -17.65
N GLY A 94 -14.09 8.53 -17.55
CA GLY A 94 -15.22 9.24 -16.93
C GLY A 94 -15.02 9.56 -15.44
N ARG A 95 -14.13 8.84 -14.74
CA ARG A 95 -13.70 9.15 -13.37
C ARG A 95 -12.57 10.18 -13.29
N GLY A 96 -12.10 10.71 -14.43
CA GLY A 96 -11.04 11.72 -14.49
C GLY A 96 -9.62 11.16 -14.57
N TYR A 97 -9.44 9.85 -14.81
CA TYR A 97 -8.10 9.29 -14.95
C TYR A 97 -7.37 9.82 -16.18
N ARG A 98 -6.09 10.13 -16.01
CA ARG A 98 -5.18 10.58 -17.09
C ARG A 98 -3.98 9.64 -17.22
N TYR A 99 -3.46 9.53 -18.43
CA TYR A 99 -2.22 8.81 -18.68
C TYR A 99 -1.04 9.62 -18.15
N GLU A 100 -0.21 8.98 -17.34
CA GLU A 100 1.06 9.49 -16.84
C GLU A 100 1.89 8.27 -16.40
N PRO A 101 2.92 7.88 -17.16
CA PRO A 101 3.76 6.73 -16.83
C PRO A 101 4.75 7.03 -15.70
N ASP A 102 5.21 8.27 -15.54
CA ASP A 102 6.15 8.66 -14.50
C ASP A 102 5.45 9.31 -13.30
N LYS A 103 4.83 8.46 -12.49
CA LYS A 103 4.13 8.90 -11.27
C LYS A 103 5.07 9.26 -10.13
N PHE A 104 6.35 8.90 -10.18
CA PHE A 104 7.30 9.43 -9.20
C PHE A 104 7.44 10.95 -9.41
N ALA A 105 7.73 11.36 -10.65
CA ALA A 105 7.80 12.78 -11.00
C ALA A 105 6.47 13.52 -10.77
N ALA A 106 5.35 12.97 -11.23
CA ALA A 106 4.03 13.60 -11.05
C ALA A 106 3.61 13.72 -9.57
N GLY A 107 4.01 12.75 -8.74
CA GLY A 107 3.81 12.77 -7.31
C GLY A 107 4.79 13.68 -6.57
N GLY A 108 5.89 14.10 -7.19
CA GLY A 108 7.01 14.75 -6.49
C GLY A 108 7.64 13.82 -5.46
N LEU A 109 7.68 12.52 -5.76
CA LEU A 109 8.25 11.47 -4.91
C LEU A 109 9.66 11.13 -5.39
N THR A 110 10.55 10.90 -4.45
CA THR A 110 11.94 10.60 -4.72
C THR A 110 12.11 9.10 -4.95
N ARG A 111 12.73 8.74 -6.07
CA ARG A 111 13.15 7.36 -6.33
C ARG A 111 14.30 7.03 -5.41
N GLU A 112 14.12 6.00 -4.61
CA GLU A 112 15.20 5.35 -3.86
C GLU A 112 15.55 4.05 -4.58
N PRO A 113 16.68 3.96 -5.29
CA PRO A 113 17.08 2.74 -5.97
C PRO A 113 17.19 1.59 -4.96
N GLY A 114 16.25 0.63 -5.06
CA GLY A 114 16.00 -0.34 -4.01
C GLY A 114 16.55 -1.74 -4.28
N GLY A 115 17.40 -2.18 -3.35
CA GLY A 115 17.33 -3.51 -2.72
C GLY A 115 17.51 -4.78 -3.56
N ALA A 116 16.88 -5.86 -3.08
CA ALA A 116 17.06 -7.23 -3.55
C ALA A 116 16.34 -7.52 -4.87
N VAL A 117 15.34 -6.72 -5.23
CA VAL A 117 14.46 -6.94 -6.39
C VAL A 117 14.70 -5.97 -7.56
N GLY A 118 15.61 -5.01 -7.39
CA GLY A 118 16.05 -4.08 -8.45
C GLY A 118 14.96 -3.12 -8.95
N LEU A 119 14.08 -2.68 -8.05
CA LEU A 119 13.01 -1.70 -8.31
C LEU A 119 13.24 -0.46 -7.46
N ASP A 120 12.81 0.70 -7.96
CA ASP A 120 12.82 1.91 -7.13
C ASP A 120 11.75 1.81 -6.03
N ALA A 121 12.18 2.00 -4.78
CA ALA A 121 11.33 2.32 -3.66
C ALA A 121 11.01 3.83 -3.64
N VAL A 122 10.10 4.24 -2.76
CA VAL A 122 9.75 5.63 -2.51
C VAL A 122 10.51 6.10 -1.27
N ALA A 123 11.47 7.00 -1.42
CA ALA A 123 12.35 7.43 -0.33
C ALA A 123 11.58 8.04 0.86
N GLU A 124 10.44 8.68 0.58
CA GLU A 124 9.57 9.27 1.61
C GLU A 124 8.77 8.22 2.40
N SER A 125 8.73 6.97 1.94
CA SER A 125 8.03 5.89 2.64
C SER A 125 8.86 5.41 3.82
N PRO A 126 8.30 5.42 5.04
CA PRO A 126 9.08 5.04 6.22
C PRO A 126 9.17 3.51 6.41
N ILE A 127 8.39 2.72 5.67
CA ILE A 127 8.43 1.27 5.71
C ILE A 127 8.27 0.73 4.29
N THR A 128 9.24 -0.03 3.83
CA THR A 128 9.20 -0.70 2.53
C THR A 128 9.28 -2.22 2.70
N LEU A 129 8.43 -2.94 1.98
CA LEU A 129 8.40 -4.40 1.95
C LEU A 129 8.78 -4.84 0.53
N GLU A 130 9.90 -5.54 0.38
CA GLU A 130 10.35 -6.08 -0.90
C GLU A 130 10.01 -7.56 -1.00
N GLY A 131 9.66 -8.02 -2.19
CA GLY A 131 9.38 -9.43 -2.44
C GLY A 131 8.79 -9.68 -3.81
N ARG A 132 7.99 -10.75 -3.90
CA ARG A 132 7.44 -11.22 -5.19
C ARG A 132 6.04 -11.79 -5.05
N ILE A 133 5.26 -11.66 -6.12
CA ILE A 133 3.96 -12.32 -6.24
C ILE A 133 4.16 -13.83 -6.43
N VAL A 134 3.54 -14.62 -5.55
CA VAL A 134 3.61 -16.09 -5.56
C VAL A 134 2.30 -16.74 -6.02
N ALA A 135 1.18 -16.02 -5.91
CA ALA A 135 -0.11 -16.49 -6.39
C ALA A 135 -1.01 -15.32 -6.84
N ILE A 136 -1.85 -15.56 -7.84
CA ILE A 136 -2.87 -14.61 -8.30
C ILE A 136 -4.20 -15.34 -8.42
N HIS A 137 -5.21 -14.86 -7.71
CA HIS A 137 -6.55 -15.43 -7.67
C HIS A 137 -7.57 -14.48 -8.30
N GLY A 138 -8.54 -15.03 -9.05
CA GLY A 138 -9.71 -14.28 -9.50
C GLY A 138 -10.66 -13.99 -8.34
N ILE A 139 -11.24 -12.79 -8.31
CA ILE A 139 -12.29 -12.42 -7.35
C ILE A 139 -13.57 -12.11 -8.12
N GLY A 140 -14.71 -12.69 -7.72
CA GLY A 140 -16.01 -12.49 -8.37
C GLY A 140 -16.29 -13.51 -9.49
N GLY A 141 -17.29 -13.23 -10.33
CA GLY A 141 -17.67 -14.09 -11.45
C GLY A 141 -16.67 -14.07 -12.61
N SER A 142 -16.93 -14.87 -13.65
CA SER A 142 -16.06 -15.06 -14.82
C SER A 142 -15.65 -13.76 -15.52
N ASP A 143 -16.53 -12.75 -15.52
CA ASP A 143 -16.30 -11.47 -16.20
C ASP A 143 -15.60 -10.44 -15.30
N SER A 144 -15.25 -10.82 -14.07
CA SER A 144 -14.60 -9.93 -13.12
C SER A 144 -13.13 -9.70 -13.48
N ASN A 145 -12.76 -8.42 -13.50
CA ASN A 145 -11.38 -7.99 -13.64
C ASN A 145 -10.67 -7.86 -12.27
N LEU A 146 -11.28 -8.28 -11.17
CA LEU A 146 -10.67 -8.17 -9.84
C LEU A 146 -9.75 -9.36 -9.58
N ARG A 147 -8.60 -9.08 -8.94
CA ARG A 147 -7.57 -10.04 -8.59
C ARG A 147 -7.13 -9.86 -7.14
N ALA A 148 -6.87 -10.97 -6.47
CA ALA A 148 -6.12 -11.04 -5.22
C ALA A 148 -4.72 -11.55 -5.55
N LEU A 149 -3.69 -10.75 -5.29
CA LEU A 149 -2.29 -11.11 -5.53
C LEU A 149 -1.63 -11.38 -4.18
N GLU A 150 -1.16 -12.61 -3.98
CA GLU A 150 -0.36 -12.97 -2.81
C GLU A 150 1.10 -12.63 -3.08
N MET A 151 1.66 -11.79 -2.22
CA MET A 151 3.08 -11.44 -2.20
C MET A 151 3.75 -12.14 -1.02
N ALA A 152 4.85 -12.86 -1.28
CA ALA A 152 5.77 -13.28 -0.25
C ALA A 152 6.72 -12.12 0.07
N VAL A 153 6.75 -11.67 1.32
CA VAL A 153 7.66 -10.61 1.80
C VAL A 153 9.01 -11.23 2.11
N GLU A 154 10.06 -10.71 1.46
CA GLU A 154 11.43 -11.22 1.57
C GLU A 154 12.30 -10.29 2.42
N ARG A 155 12.10 -8.98 2.30
CA ARG A 155 12.81 -7.96 3.07
C ARG A 155 11.86 -6.89 3.56
N VAL A 156 12.16 -6.37 4.75
CA VAL A 156 11.47 -5.24 5.35
C VAL A 156 12.54 -4.20 5.68
N ASN A 157 12.40 -2.99 5.17
CA ASN A 157 13.20 -1.84 5.59
C ASN A 157 12.29 -0.88 6.35
N VAL A 158 12.77 -0.35 7.46
CA VAL A 158 12.02 0.52 8.37
C VAL A 158 12.91 1.72 8.70
N ARG A 159 12.34 2.92 8.65
CA ARG A 159 13.01 4.15 9.09
C ARG A 159 13.35 4.01 10.59
N GLU A 160 14.60 4.24 10.95
CA GLU A 160 15.11 3.93 12.31
C GLU A 160 14.34 4.63 13.43
N ASP A 161 13.81 5.83 13.17
CA ASP A 161 13.00 6.58 14.11
C ASP A 161 11.67 5.88 14.45
N LEU A 162 11.19 4.94 13.64
CA LEU A 162 10.00 4.15 13.91
C LEU A 162 10.28 2.91 14.79
N LEU A 163 11.53 2.56 15.04
CA LEU A 163 11.86 1.42 15.90
C LEU A 163 11.80 1.82 17.37
N LEU A 164 11.34 0.89 18.21
CA LEU A 164 11.39 1.06 19.65
C LEU A 164 12.86 1.06 20.13
N GLU A 165 13.19 2.03 20.98
CA GLU A 165 14.51 2.09 21.62
C GLU A 165 14.79 0.76 22.34
N GLN A 166 15.99 0.21 22.14
CA GLN A 166 16.43 -1.07 22.73
C GLN A 166 15.69 -2.32 22.21
N HIS A 167 14.82 -2.19 21.21
CA HIS A 167 14.08 -3.29 20.58
C HIS A 167 14.16 -3.22 19.05
N GLU A 168 15.31 -3.63 18.49
CA GLU A 168 15.67 -3.45 17.06
C GLU A 168 14.67 -4.05 16.04
N ASN A 169 13.85 -5.02 16.46
CA ASN A 169 12.87 -5.69 15.59
C ASN A 169 11.41 -5.29 15.87
N HIS A 170 11.17 -4.22 16.63
CA HIS A 170 9.82 -3.77 16.99
C HIS A 170 9.57 -2.35 16.50
N ILE A 171 8.50 -2.18 15.71
CA ILE A 171 7.98 -0.86 15.34
C ILE A 171 7.23 -0.26 16.54
N ASP A 172 7.53 1.00 16.87
CA ASP A 172 6.79 1.80 17.84
C ASP A 172 5.42 2.19 17.25
N PRO A 173 4.31 1.63 17.76
CA PRO A 173 2.97 1.90 17.25
C PRO A 173 2.47 3.32 17.60
N LEU A 174 3.19 4.09 18.42
CA LEU A 174 2.91 5.50 18.66
C LEU A 174 3.58 6.42 17.63
N ARG A 175 4.67 5.97 17.01
CA ARG A 175 5.39 6.70 15.96
C ARG A 175 4.90 6.32 14.56
N TRP A 176 4.57 5.05 14.35
CA TRP A 176 3.99 4.59 13.09
C TRP A 176 2.49 4.90 13.01
N ASP A 177 2.12 5.77 12.08
CA ASP A 177 0.73 6.09 11.75
C ASP A 177 0.46 5.79 10.26
N PRO A 178 -0.25 4.70 9.93
CA PRO A 178 -0.58 4.39 8.55
C PRO A 178 -1.68 5.31 8.03
N LEU A 179 -1.56 5.77 6.78
CA LEU A 179 -2.67 6.41 6.08
C LEU A 179 -3.75 5.37 5.76
N ILE A 180 -4.97 5.61 6.22
CA ILE A 180 -6.12 4.72 6.04
C ILE A 180 -7.10 5.30 5.02
N MET A 181 -7.51 4.49 4.05
CA MET A 181 -8.62 4.80 3.15
C MET A 181 -9.95 4.37 3.78
N LYS A 182 -10.87 5.31 4.01
CA LYS A 182 -12.25 5.01 4.42
C LYS A 182 -13.21 5.77 3.50
N PHE A 183 -14.05 5.04 2.78
CA PHE A 183 -15.06 5.60 1.87
C PHE A 183 -14.51 6.71 0.94
N THR A 184 -13.41 6.40 0.25
CA THR A 184 -12.70 7.31 -0.68
C THR A 184 -12.05 8.54 -0.04
N GLU A 185 -11.98 8.61 1.29
CA GLU A 185 -11.31 9.66 2.03
C GLU A 185 -10.07 9.10 2.76
N TYR A 186 -9.07 9.95 2.92
CA TYR A 186 -7.82 9.65 3.62
C TYR A 186 -7.91 10.01 5.10
N PHE A 187 -7.47 9.11 5.97
CA PHE A 187 -7.44 9.29 7.42
C PHE A 187 -6.05 8.98 7.99
N GLY A 188 -5.66 9.75 9.00
CA GLY A 188 -4.50 9.50 9.86
C GLY A 188 -4.80 9.96 11.29
N GLY A 189 -3.79 10.04 12.13
CA GLY A 189 -3.87 10.44 13.53
C GLY A 189 -4.41 9.33 14.43
N GLY A 190 -3.98 8.08 14.19
CA GLY A 190 -4.29 6.97 15.08
C GLY A 190 -3.80 7.23 16.50
N ARG A 191 -4.61 6.87 17.50
CA ARG A 191 -4.23 6.94 18.91
C ARG A 191 -4.71 5.70 19.65
N PRO A 192 -3.97 5.23 20.68
CA PRO A 192 -4.39 4.07 21.47
C PRO A 192 -5.79 4.29 22.05
N ALA A 193 -6.73 3.40 21.71
CA ALA A 193 -8.07 3.46 22.27
C ALA A 193 -8.18 2.75 23.63
N TYR A 194 -7.39 1.69 23.82
CA TYR A 194 -7.42 0.85 25.01
C TYR A 194 -6.16 -0.05 25.10
N PRO A 195 -5.67 -0.41 26.30
CA PRO A 195 -4.57 -1.36 26.44
C PRO A 195 -4.89 -2.76 25.90
N SER A 196 -4.09 -3.24 24.95
CA SER A 196 -4.34 -4.51 24.26
C SER A 196 -4.00 -5.73 25.14
N SER A 197 -4.92 -6.70 25.22
CA SER A 197 -4.60 -8.03 25.77
C SER A 197 -3.65 -8.83 24.88
N LEU A 198 -3.64 -8.56 23.56
CA LEU A 198 -2.67 -9.15 22.64
C LEU A 198 -1.26 -8.66 22.94
N ALA A 199 -1.07 -7.37 23.22
CA ALA A 199 0.24 -6.85 23.59
C ALA A 199 0.83 -7.62 24.80
N ARG A 200 0.01 -7.90 25.82
CA ARG A 200 0.43 -8.75 26.95
C ARG A 200 0.68 -10.21 26.56
N GLY A 201 -0.19 -10.79 25.74
CA GLY A 201 -0.08 -12.20 25.33
C GLY A 201 1.15 -12.48 24.45
N TRP A 202 1.61 -11.49 23.71
CA TRP A 202 2.80 -11.54 22.86
C TRP A 202 4.06 -10.98 23.52
N ASP A 203 3.99 -10.61 24.80
CA ASP A 203 5.09 -9.98 25.56
C ASP A 203 5.68 -8.75 24.83
N MET A 204 4.82 -7.95 24.23
CA MET A 204 5.21 -6.75 23.50
C MET A 204 5.72 -5.68 24.49
N PRO A 205 6.73 -4.88 24.13
CA PRO A 205 7.15 -3.76 24.95
C PRO A 205 5.98 -2.82 25.27
N PRO A 206 5.93 -2.27 26.50
CA PRO A 206 4.83 -1.40 26.91
C PRO A 206 4.80 -0.11 26.07
N LEU A 207 3.59 0.36 25.74
CA LEU A 207 3.42 1.65 25.09
C LEU A 207 3.92 2.78 25.99
N GLN A 208 4.93 3.52 25.53
CA GLN A 208 5.42 4.70 26.21
C GLN A 208 4.54 5.90 25.84
N VAL A 209 3.31 5.92 26.34
CA VAL A 209 2.42 7.07 26.15
C VAL A 209 3.01 8.24 26.96
N LEU A 210 3.53 9.25 26.26
CA LEU A 210 3.98 10.48 26.89
C LEU A 210 2.79 11.06 27.68
N ALA A 211 3.00 11.34 28.97
CA ALA A 211 2.00 12.03 29.76
C ALA A 211 1.88 13.47 29.23
N ASP A 212 0.68 13.86 28.84
CA ASP A 212 0.33 15.24 28.46
C ASP A 212 0.59 16.24 29.59
#